data_AF-A0A392TTU2-F1
#
_entry.id   AF-A0A392TTU2-F1
#
_cell.length_a   1.000
_cell.length_b   1.000
_cell.length_c   1.000
_cell.angle_alpha   90.00
_cell.angle_beta   90.00
_cell.angle_gamma   90.00
#
_symmetry.space_group_name_H-M   'P 1'
#
loop_
_entity.id
_entity.type
_entity.pdbx_description
1 polymer ?
#
loop_
_entity_poly.entity_id
_entity_poly.type
_entity_poly.pdbx_seq_one_letter_code
_entity_poly.pdbx_strand_id
1 'polypeptide(L)' 'TLGTYVLREEANHWWKNARQKLGAGGAMITWERFKREFLIKYCPADVRNRKVVEFMELKQGDM' A
#
# COMPACT_ATOMS: atom_id res chain seq x y z
N THR A 1 11.16 -7.59 15.54
CA THR A 1 10.53 -6.97 16.73
C THR A 1 9.03 -7.26 16.71
N LEU A 2 8.29 -6.97 17.79
CA LEU A 2 6.83 -7.15 17.79
C LEU A 2 6.15 -6.39 16.63
N GLY A 3 6.65 -5.19 16.29
CA GLY A 3 6.13 -4.38 15.18
C GLY A 3 6.22 -5.06 13.81
N THR A 4 7.34 -5.71 13.48
CA THR A 4 7.48 -6.44 12.21
C THR A 4 6.52 -7.63 12.10
N TYR A 5 6.20 -8.26 13.23
CA TYR A 5 5.23 -9.36 13.27
C TYR A 5 3.81 -8.84 13.04
N VAL A 6 3.41 -7.77 13.74
CA VAL A 6 2.08 -7.17 13.60
C VAL A 6 1.82 -6.70 12.16
N LEU A 7 2.78 -6.04 11.53
CA LEU A 7 2.65 -5.58 10.14
C LEU A 7 2.52 -6.73 9.15
N ARG A 8 3.27 -7.82 9.37
CA ARG A 8 3.16 -9.03 8.55
C ARG A 8 1.78 -9.67 8.66
N GLU A 9 1.27 -9.82 9.89
CA GLU A 9 -0.04 -10.42 10.12
C GLU A 9 -1.19 -9.56 9.55
N GLU A 10 -1.10 -8.23 9.68
CA GLU A 10 -2.06 -7.32 9.05
C GLU A 10 -2.06 -7.45 7.52
N ALA A 11 -0.88 -7.46 6.90
CA ALA A 11 -0.75 -7.62 5.45
C ALA A 11 -1.28 -8.98 4.96
N ASN A 12 -1.00 -10.06 5.71
CA ASN A 12 -1.52 -11.39 5.43
C ASN A 12 -3.05 -11.44 5.53
N HIS A 13 -3.61 -10.84 6.58
CA HIS A 13 -5.05 -10.81 6.82
C HIS A 13 -5.76 -10.00 5.72
N TRP A 14 -5.26 -8.81 5.41
CA TRP A 14 -5.77 -8.00 4.31
C TRP A 14 -5.74 -8.76 2.98
N TRP A 15 -4.61 -9.39 2.64
CA TRP A 15 -4.45 -10.06 1.35
C TRP A 15 -5.41 -11.24 1.17
N LYS A 16 -5.65 -12.03 2.23
CA LYS A 16 -6.65 -13.12 2.20
C LYS A 16 -8.03 -12.62 1.77
N ASN A 17 -8.47 -11.49 2.34
CA ASN A 17 -9.77 -10.89 2.04
C ASN A 17 -9.79 -10.22 0.65
N ALA A 18 -8.74 -9.48 0.29
CA ALA A 18 -8.63 -8.83 -1.01
C ALA A 18 -8.62 -9.85 -2.15
N ARG A 19 -7.87 -10.94 -2.01
CA ARG A 19 -7.77 -12.00 -3.04
C ARG A 19 -9.12 -12.64 -3.34
N GLN A 20 -9.96 -12.87 -2.33
CA GLN A 20 -11.32 -13.39 -2.54
C GLN A 20 -12.18 -12.44 -3.35
N LYS A 21 -12.15 -11.15 -3.04
CA LYS A 21 -12.92 -10.12 -3.77
C LYS A 21 -12.42 -9.95 -5.20
N LEU A 22 -11.10 -9.94 -5.41
CA LEU A 22 -10.51 -9.72 -6.72
C LEU A 22 -10.66 -10.94 -7.64
N GLY A 23 -10.59 -12.14 -7.08
CA GLY A 23 -10.77 -13.41 -7.81
C GLY A 23 -12.21 -13.91 -7.89
N ALA A 24 -13.19 -13.12 -7.44
CA ALA A 24 -14.61 -13.49 -7.49
C ALA A 24 -15.01 -13.87 -8.93
N GLY A 25 -15.81 -14.94 -9.07
CA GLY A 25 -16.24 -15.45 -10.38
C GLY A 25 -15.13 -16.08 -11.22
N GLY A 26 -14.00 -16.49 -10.61
CA GLY A 26 -12.88 -17.09 -11.33
C GLY A 26 -12.00 -16.07 -12.06
N ALA A 27 -12.15 -14.78 -11.76
CA ALA A 27 -11.37 -13.72 -12.40
C ALA A 27 -9.87 -13.88 -12.10
N MET A 28 -9.03 -13.82 -13.14
CA MET A 28 -7.58 -13.75 -12.98
C MET A 28 -7.19 -12.42 -12.31
N ILE A 29 -6.38 -12.50 -11.24
CA ILE A 29 -5.87 -11.31 -10.57
C ILE A 29 -4.60 -10.87 -11.31
N THR A 30 -4.71 -9.84 -12.15
CA THR A 30 -3.55 -9.25 -12.81
C THR A 30 -2.68 -8.48 -11.82
N TRP A 31 -1.39 -8.35 -12.14
CA TRP A 31 -0.46 -7.55 -11.35
C TRP A 31 -0.92 -6.09 -11.19
N GLU A 32 -1.53 -5.52 -12.23
CA GLU A 32 -2.06 -4.14 -12.18
C GLU A 32 -3.22 -4.01 -11.20
N ARG A 33 -4.13 -4.98 -11.18
CA ARG A 33 -5.26 -4.99 -10.26
C ARG A 33 -4.81 -5.16 -8.81
N PHE A 34 -3.83 -6.04 -8.58
CA PHE A 34 -3.15 -6.13 -7.28
C PHE A 34 -2.55 -4.79 -6.85
N LYS A 35 -1.72 -4.17 -7.69
CA LYS A 35 -1.04 -2.90 -7.38
C LYS A 35 -2.04 -1.80 -7.04
N ARG A 36 -3.16 -1.72 -7.78
CA ARG A 36 -4.21 -0.73 -7.51
C ARG A 36 -4.76 -0.86 -6.09
N GLU A 37 -5.21 -2.05 -5.70
CA GLU A 37 -5.79 -2.28 -4.37
C GLU A 37 -4.75 -2.10 -3.26
N PHE A 38 -3.52 -2.58 -3.48
CA PHE A 38 -2.42 -2.40 -2.54
C PHE A 38 -2.14 -0.92 -2.27
N LEU A 39 -2.03 -0.11 -3.33
CA LEU A 39 -1.77 1.33 -3.20
C LEU A 39 -2.92 2.08 -2.54
N ILE A 40 -4.17 1.69 -2.79
CA ILE A 40 -5.33 2.27 -2.10
C ILE A 40 -5.24 2.03 -0.59
N LYS A 41 -4.90 0.81 -0.16
CA LYS A 41 -4.85 0.43 1.25
C LYS A 41 -3.65 1.01 1.99
N TYR A 42 -2.46 0.90 1.41
CA TYR A 42 -1.20 1.16 2.12
C TYR A 42 -0.51 2.46 1.72
N CYS A 43 -0.84 3.02 0.56
CA CYS A 43 -0.29 4.29 0.11
C CYS A 43 -1.40 5.24 -0.34
N PRO A 44 -2.35 5.64 0.54
CA PRO A 44 -3.47 6.51 0.17
C PRO A 44 -3.03 7.79 -0.54
N ALA A 45 -3.88 8.31 -1.43
CA ALA A 45 -3.53 9.44 -2.27
C ALA A 45 -3.18 10.70 -1.46
N ASP A 46 -3.88 10.95 -0.36
CA ASP A 46 -3.60 12.08 0.53
C ASP A 46 -2.22 11.95 1.21
N VAL A 47 -1.85 10.74 1.66
CA VAL A 47 -0.53 10.47 2.24
C VAL A 47 0.56 10.69 1.19
N ARG A 48 0.37 10.19 -0.03
CA ARG A 48 1.31 10.42 -1.13
C ARG A 48 1.42 11.91 -1.48
N ASN A 49 0.30 12.63 -1.55
CA ASN A 49 0.30 14.06 -1.85
C ASN A 49 1.03 14.86 -0.77
N ARG A 50 0.84 14.52 0.52
CA ARG A 50 1.63 15.13 1.60
C ARG A 50 3.12 14.89 1.42
N LYS A 51 3.52 13.66 1.06
CA LYS A 51 4.92 13.34 0.76
C LYS A 51 5.47 14.10 -0.45
N VAL A 52 4.65 14.37 -1.47
CA VAL A 52 5.05 15.24 -2.59
C VAL A 52 5.30 16.66 -2.11
N VAL A 53 4.43 17.23 -1.28
CA VAL A 53 4.62 18.58 -0.73
C VAL A 53 5.89 18.63 0.14
N GLU A 54 6.05 17.69 1.08
CA GLU A 54 7.27 17.58 1.91
C GLU A 54 8.54 17.50 1.05
N PHE A 55 8.50 16.76 -0.06
CA PHE A 55 9.62 16.64 -0.99
C PHE A 55 9.91 17.94 -1.74
N MET A 56 8.87 18.67 -2.17
CA MET A 56 9.03 19.96 -2.84
C MET A 56 9.62 21.03 -1.93
N GLU A 57 9.35 20.96 -0.62
CA GLU A 57 9.88 21.87 0.39
C GLU A 57 11.25 21.44 0.92
N LEU A 58 11.74 20.26 0.52
CA LEU A 58 13.00 19.73 0.97
C LEU A 58 14.14 20.63 0.49
N LYS A 59 14.85 21.24 1.45
CA LYS A 59 16.08 21.97 1.21
C LYS A 59 17.24 21.13 1.71
N GLN A 60 18.30 21.06 0.90
CA GLN A 60 19.57 20.52 1.35
C GLN A 60 20.10 21.46 2.46
N GLY A 61 20.37 20.92 3.65
CA GLY A 61 21.05 21.67 4.70
C GLY A 61 22.50 21.95 4.30
N ASP A 62 23.08 23.02 4.84
CA ASP A 62 24.52 23.23 4.73
C ASP A 62 25.26 22.07 5.42
N MET A 63 26.32 21.61 4.75
CA MET A 63 27.11 20.44 5.14
C MET A 63 28.00 20.72 6.35
#